data_AF-A3SLK8-F1
#
_entry.id   AF-A3SLK8-F1
#
_cell.length_a   1.000
_cell.length_b   1.000
_cell.length_c   1.000
_cell.angle_alpha   90.00
_cell.angle_beta   90.00
_cell.angle_gamma   90.00
#
_symmetry.space_group_name_H-M   'P 1'
#
loop_
_entity.id
_entity.type
_entity.pdbx_description
1 polymer ?
#
loop_
_entity_poly.entity_id
_entity_poly.type
_entity_poly.pdbx_seq_one_letter_code
_entity_poly.pdbx_strand_id
1 'polypeptide(L)'
;MNNIIRRKMLLGLAAASTAAATGTHAGERLIRENPKLVAIGNETLSLQESYLAARAECKRIVDEYALKWPLAPEPILAFGSGSVPESDLTGASISRIVDERGDFEQVWRYGTPEYFESAIKYHKSRIAHIRTTKSKRGLEFEKRWLQRSKEALPLSRKYVAQIAQLREQSGYAAARERQGEALEKLRQHVSEIIKAEAATMEGVLIKAQALVAWSHVDVFDKDVNPEGRRWAESFATTIIDQAEA
;
A
#
# COMPACT_ATOMS: atom_id res chain seq x y z
N MET A 1 -3.75 -27.85 8.05
CA MET A 1 -2.72 -28.79 8.56
C MET A 1 -1.91 -28.28 9.77
N ASN A 2 -2.19 -27.08 10.33
CA ASN A 2 -1.39 -26.47 11.40
C ASN A 2 -1.89 -26.69 12.85
N ASN A 3 -3.12 -27.19 13.05
CA ASN A 3 -3.63 -27.56 14.38
C ASN A 3 -2.89 -28.75 15.01
N ILE A 4 -2.21 -29.57 14.20
CA ILE A 4 -1.42 -30.73 14.67
C ILE A 4 -0.10 -30.27 15.30
N ILE A 5 0.46 -29.12 14.86
CA ILE A 5 1.75 -28.62 15.36
C ILE A 5 1.58 -27.99 16.75
N ARG A 6 0.52 -27.18 16.99
CA ARG A 6 0.20 -26.66 18.35
C ARG A 6 -0.06 -27.79 19.35
N ARG A 7 -0.83 -28.82 18.99
CA ARG A 7 -1.10 -29.98 19.88
C ARG A 7 0.16 -30.78 20.18
N LYS A 8 1.04 -30.99 19.19
CA LYS A 8 2.30 -31.73 19.41
C LYS A 8 3.31 -30.94 20.25
N MET A 9 3.35 -29.61 20.13
CA MET A 9 4.23 -28.77 20.95
C MET A 9 3.76 -28.69 22.41
N LEU A 10 2.45 -28.57 22.65
CA LEU A 10 1.87 -28.59 24.00
C LEU A 10 1.96 -29.97 24.67
N LEU A 11 1.87 -31.06 23.91
CA LEU A 11 2.13 -32.42 24.41
C LEU A 11 3.62 -32.67 24.69
N GLY A 12 4.53 -32.04 23.94
CA GLY A 12 5.97 -32.11 24.17
C GLY A 12 6.42 -31.42 25.45
N LEU A 13 5.73 -30.36 25.89
CA LEU A 13 6.01 -29.68 27.15
C LEU A 13 5.39 -30.40 28.37
N ALA A 14 4.27 -31.10 28.18
CA ALA A 14 3.62 -31.87 29.26
C ALA A 14 4.33 -33.20 29.60
N ALA A 15 5.12 -33.76 28.66
CA ALA A 15 5.78 -35.06 28.84
C ALA A 15 7.16 -34.99 29.54
N ALA A 16 7.70 -33.80 29.83
CA ALA A 16 9.03 -33.64 30.43
C ALA A 16 9.05 -33.39 31.96
N SER A 17 7.89 -33.32 32.64
CA SER A 17 7.82 -32.92 34.06
C SER A 17 7.27 -33.99 35.02
N THR A 18 7.51 -35.27 34.77
CA THR A 18 7.22 -36.34 35.77
C THR A 18 8.44 -37.19 36.07
N ALA A 19 9.41 -36.60 36.76
CA ALA A 19 10.36 -37.36 37.56
C ALA A 19 10.83 -36.54 38.78
N ALA A 20 10.46 -37.05 39.97
CA ALA A 20 11.02 -36.78 41.29
C ALA A 20 10.80 -35.39 41.93
N ALA A 21 9.78 -35.29 42.81
CA ALA A 21 9.94 -34.80 44.18
C ALA A 21 8.64 -35.03 44.97
N THR A 22 8.65 -36.00 45.89
CA THR A 22 7.73 -36.03 47.03
C THR A 22 8.09 -34.89 47.97
N GLY A 23 7.43 -33.75 47.80
CA GLY A 23 7.54 -32.60 48.68
C GLY A 23 6.18 -31.95 48.79
N THR A 24 5.56 -32.04 49.97
CA THR A 24 4.36 -31.30 50.33
C THR A 24 4.66 -29.79 50.29
N HIS A 25 4.25 -29.11 49.22
CA HIS A 25 4.15 -27.66 49.20
C HIS A 25 2.71 -27.23 48.99
N ALA A 26 2.25 -26.42 49.95
CA ALA A 26 1.00 -25.70 49.92
C ALA A 26 0.96 -24.78 48.69
N GLY A 27 -0.03 -24.98 47.83
CA GLY A 27 -0.57 -23.99 46.89
C GLY A 27 0.44 -23.07 46.20
N GLU A 28 1.30 -23.62 45.34
CA GLU A 28 1.83 -22.81 44.24
C GLU A 28 0.63 -22.35 43.39
N ARG A 29 0.31 -21.06 43.49
CA ARG A 29 -0.51 -20.40 42.47
C ARG A 29 0.24 -20.58 41.16
N LEU A 30 -0.18 -21.54 40.33
CA LEU A 30 0.20 -21.61 38.93
C LEU A 30 -0.09 -20.22 38.35
N ILE A 31 0.98 -19.45 38.07
CA ILE A 31 0.86 -18.15 37.45
C ILE A 31 0.23 -18.42 36.08
N ARG A 32 -1.05 -18.06 35.97
CA ARG A 32 -1.83 -18.26 34.76
C ARG A 32 -1.75 -17.00 33.92
N GLU A 33 -1.49 -17.17 32.63
CA GLU A 33 -1.44 -16.05 31.71
C GLU A 33 -2.77 -15.28 31.67
N ASN A 34 -2.67 -14.00 31.33
CA ASN A 34 -3.82 -13.13 31.13
C ASN A 34 -4.77 -13.73 30.07
N PRO A 35 -6.01 -14.12 30.45
CA PRO A 35 -6.94 -14.77 29.52
C PRO A 35 -7.31 -13.86 28.35
N LYS A 36 -7.24 -12.53 28.53
CA LYS A 36 -7.46 -11.56 27.44
C LYS A 36 -6.33 -11.61 26.42
N LEU A 37 -5.07 -11.72 26.86
CA LEU A 37 -3.91 -11.84 25.98
C LEU A 37 -3.97 -13.15 25.17
N VAL A 38 -4.34 -14.25 25.81
CA VAL A 38 -4.53 -15.55 25.13
C VAL A 38 -5.67 -15.47 24.09
N ALA A 39 -6.80 -14.86 24.45
CA ALA A 39 -7.93 -14.69 23.54
C ALA A 39 -7.55 -13.88 22.28
N ILE A 40 -6.97 -12.69 22.47
CA ILE A 40 -6.52 -11.82 21.37
C ILE A 40 -5.40 -12.53 20.58
N GLY A 41 -4.45 -13.18 21.25
CA GLY A 41 -3.39 -13.95 20.60
C GLY A 41 -3.90 -14.99 19.60
N ASN A 42 -5.03 -15.64 19.89
CA ASN A 42 -5.65 -16.63 19.00
C ASN A 42 -6.22 -16.05 17.70
N GLU A 43 -6.53 -14.76 17.64
CA GLU A 43 -7.08 -14.11 16.44
C GLU A 43 -5.98 -13.69 15.43
N THR A 44 -4.72 -13.63 15.88
CA THR A 44 -3.57 -13.11 15.11
C THR A 44 -3.45 -13.74 13.73
N LEU A 45 -3.55 -15.08 13.63
CA LEU A 45 -3.40 -15.78 12.36
C LEU A 45 -4.52 -15.41 11.38
N SER A 46 -5.76 -15.33 11.86
CA SER A 46 -6.92 -14.99 11.01
C SER A 46 -6.81 -13.58 10.44
N LEU A 47 -6.34 -12.62 11.24
CA LEU A 47 -6.13 -11.24 10.79
C LEU A 47 -4.96 -11.13 9.80
N GLN A 48 -3.87 -11.86 10.04
CA GLN A 48 -2.76 -11.95 9.09
C GLN A 48 -3.22 -12.54 7.75
N GLU A 49 -3.95 -13.66 7.76
CA GLU A 49 -4.49 -14.30 6.56
C GLU A 49 -5.44 -13.36 5.81
N SER A 50 -6.28 -12.61 6.53
CA SER A 50 -7.19 -11.62 5.96
C SER A 50 -6.44 -10.50 5.23
N TYR A 51 -5.39 -9.94 5.85
CA TYR A 51 -4.55 -8.92 5.21
C TYR A 51 -3.83 -9.47 3.97
N LEU A 52 -3.23 -10.66 4.07
CA LEU A 52 -2.52 -11.27 2.95
C LEU A 52 -3.44 -11.61 1.79
N ALA A 53 -4.66 -12.08 2.06
CA ALA A 53 -5.68 -12.34 1.05
C ALA A 53 -6.10 -11.03 0.34
N ALA A 54 -6.36 -9.96 1.09
CA ALA A 54 -6.72 -8.67 0.50
C ALA A 54 -5.58 -8.05 -0.33
N ARG A 55 -4.32 -8.21 0.11
CA ARG A 55 -3.14 -7.79 -0.67
C ARG A 55 -2.99 -8.62 -1.94
N ALA A 56 -3.19 -9.94 -1.87
CA ALA A 56 -3.13 -10.82 -3.03
C ALA A 56 -4.25 -10.49 -4.04
N GLU A 57 -5.45 -10.14 -3.58
CA GLU A 57 -6.54 -9.67 -4.42
C GLU A 57 -6.15 -8.38 -5.18
N CYS A 58 -5.63 -7.37 -4.46
CA CYS A 58 -5.16 -6.14 -5.09
C CYS A 58 -4.09 -6.42 -6.15
N LYS A 59 -3.09 -7.24 -5.82
CA LYS A 59 -2.03 -7.62 -6.76
C LYS A 59 -2.60 -8.32 -8.00
N ARG A 60 -3.53 -9.25 -7.84
CA ARG A 60 -4.16 -9.97 -8.96
C ARG A 60 -4.88 -9.00 -9.89
N ILE A 61 -5.62 -8.03 -9.35
CA ILE A 61 -6.31 -7.00 -10.15
C ILE A 61 -5.29 -6.15 -10.92
N VAL A 62 -4.22 -5.71 -10.26
CA VAL A 62 -3.15 -4.93 -10.92
C VAL A 62 -2.51 -5.73 -12.05
N ASP A 63 -2.11 -6.98 -11.81
CA ASP A 63 -1.48 -7.83 -12.82
C ASP A 63 -2.42 -8.08 -14.02
N GLU A 64 -3.72 -8.27 -13.77
CA GLU A 64 -4.74 -8.47 -14.82
C GLU A 64 -4.94 -7.22 -15.70
N TYR A 65 -4.93 -6.04 -15.09
CA TYR A 65 -5.20 -4.78 -15.78
C TYR A 65 -3.94 -4.10 -16.31
N ALA A 66 -2.75 -4.44 -15.82
CA ALA A 66 -1.48 -3.89 -16.30
C ALA A 66 -1.31 -4.08 -17.82
N LEU A 67 -1.69 -5.26 -18.33
CA LEU A 67 -1.61 -5.56 -19.77
C LEU A 67 -2.65 -4.80 -20.61
N LYS A 68 -3.75 -4.35 -20.00
CA LYS A 68 -4.86 -3.64 -20.66
C LYS A 68 -4.73 -2.13 -20.53
N TRP A 69 -3.83 -1.65 -19.67
CA TRP A 69 -3.70 -0.25 -19.33
C TRP A 69 -3.11 0.53 -20.52
N PRO A 70 -3.86 1.48 -21.11
CA PRO A 70 -3.39 2.19 -22.29
C PRO A 70 -2.32 3.20 -21.90
N LEU A 71 -1.34 3.38 -22.78
CA LEU A 71 -0.41 4.48 -22.71
C LEU A 71 -1.00 5.74 -23.38
N ALA A 72 -0.76 6.90 -22.78
CA ALA A 72 -1.08 8.20 -23.35
C ALA A 72 -0.43 8.33 -24.74
N PRO A 73 -1.22 8.63 -25.79
CA PRO A 73 -0.69 8.77 -27.13
C PRO A 73 0.22 10.00 -27.26
N GLU A 74 1.24 9.92 -28.10
CA GLU A 74 2.27 10.96 -28.24
C GLU A 74 1.72 12.39 -28.45
N PRO A 75 0.67 12.62 -29.26
CA PRO A 75 0.13 13.97 -29.47
C PRO A 75 -0.40 14.65 -28.20
N ILE A 76 -0.77 13.89 -27.16
CA ILE A 76 -1.28 14.45 -25.90
C ILE A 76 -0.21 14.55 -24.82
N LEU A 77 1.02 14.09 -25.09
CA LEU A 77 2.14 14.28 -24.19
C LEU A 77 2.47 15.78 -24.11
N ALA A 78 2.55 16.28 -22.88
CA ALA A 78 2.65 17.71 -22.61
C ALA A 78 3.53 17.96 -21.39
N PHE A 79 4.39 18.97 -21.50
CA PHE A 79 5.25 19.43 -20.43
C PHE A 79 4.83 20.85 -20.08
N GLY A 80 4.09 21.02 -18.97
CA GLY A 80 3.63 22.36 -18.56
C GLY A 80 2.79 22.36 -17.30
N SER A 81 2.43 23.57 -16.85
CA SER A 81 1.42 23.74 -15.81
C SER A 81 0.08 23.18 -16.30
N GLY A 82 -0.53 22.29 -15.52
CA GLY A 82 -1.78 21.61 -15.88
C GLY A 82 -1.63 20.26 -16.60
N SER A 83 -0.41 19.81 -16.93
CA SER A 83 -0.19 18.41 -17.30
C SER A 83 -0.15 17.52 -16.05
N VAL A 84 -0.70 16.32 -16.14
CA VAL A 84 -0.67 15.32 -15.07
C VAL A 84 0.34 14.22 -15.39
N PRO A 85 1.07 13.69 -14.38
CA PRO A 85 1.90 12.51 -14.61
C PRO A 85 1.03 11.37 -15.08
N GLU A 86 1.53 10.65 -16.07
CA GLU A 86 0.91 9.40 -16.46
C GLU A 86 1.06 8.39 -15.33
N SER A 87 -0.06 7.81 -14.91
CA SER A 87 -0.10 6.84 -13.82
C SER A 87 -0.83 5.57 -14.22
N ASP A 88 -0.44 4.48 -13.57
CA ASP A 88 -1.07 3.18 -13.70
C ASP A 88 -2.41 3.11 -12.93
N LEU A 89 -2.92 1.89 -12.80
CA LEU A 89 -4.14 1.62 -12.03
C LEU A 89 -3.98 1.95 -10.54
N THR A 90 -2.77 1.77 -10.00
CA THR A 90 -2.46 2.01 -8.58
C THR A 90 -2.23 3.48 -8.26
N GLY A 91 -2.02 4.31 -9.29
CA GLY A 91 -1.63 5.70 -9.17
C GLY A 91 -0.11 5.91 -9.19
N ALA A 92 0.68 4.84 -9.31
CA ALA A 92 2.12 4.92 -9.51
C ALA A 92 2.42 5.53 -10.88
N SER A 93 3.44 6.39 -10.94
CA SER A 93 3.84 7.01 -12.21
C SER A 93 4.45 5.99 -13.16
N ILE A 94 4.09 6.06 -14.44
CA ILE A 94 4.64 5.18 -15.48
C ILE A 94 5.89 5.85 -16.08
N SER A 95 7.02 5.18 -15.94
CA SER A 95 8.25 5.52 -16.65
C SER A 95 8.25 4.88 -18.03
N ARG A 96 8.70 5.62 -19.05
CA ARG A 96 8.94 5.07 -20.39
C ARG A 96 10.39 5.32 -20.79
N ILE A 97 10.97 4.36 -21.50
CA ILE A 97 12.27 4.52 -22.15
C ILE A 97 12.17 5.65 -23.19
N VAL A 98 13.11 6.58 -23.15
CA VAL A 98 13.14 7.78 -24.00
C VAL A 98 14.20 7.66 -25.09
N ASP A 99 15.27 6.91 -24.85
CA ASP A 99 16.38 6.75 -25.78
C ASP A 99 16.35 5.40 -26.49
N GLU A 100 16.89 5.35 -27.70
CA GLU A 100 16.96 4.11 -28.50
C GLU A 100 17.90 3.06 -27.87
N ARG A 101 18.74 3.48 -26.91
CA ARG A 101 19.69 2.61 -26.19
C ARG A 101 19.07 1.94 -24.96
N GLY A 102 17.96 2.45 -24.44
CA GLY A 102 17.30 1.92 -23.25
C GLY A 102 17.92 2.39 -21.93
N ASP A 103 18.84 3.35 -21.95
CA ASP A 103 19.59 3.79 -20.77
C ASP A 103 18.87 4.91 -20.00
N PHE A 104 17.85 5.53 -20.59
CA PHE A 104 17.14 6.66 -19.99
C PHE A 104 15.62 6.47 -19.95
N GLU A 105 15.08 6.39 -18.74
CA GLU A 105 13.65 6.37 -18.47
C GLU A 105 13.15 7.72 -17.95
N GLN A 106 11.98 8.14 -18.42
CA GLN A 106 11.32 9.35 -17.95
C GLN A 106 9.85 9.10 -17.62
N VAL A 107 9.38 9.71 -16.54
CA VAL A 107 7.95 9.81 -16.24
C VAL A 107 7.32 10.81 -17.20
N TRP A 108 6.48 10.30 -18.09
CA TRP A 108 5.77 11.15 -19.03
C TRP A 108 4.56 11.82 -18.37
N ARG A 109 4.22 13.00 -18.89
CA ARG A 109 3.03 13.74 -18.48
C ARG A 109 2.14 13.92 -19.70
N TYR A 110 0.85 13.89 -19.49
CA TYR A 110 -0.14 14.15 -20.53
C TYR A 110 -1.00 15.37 -20.18
N GLY A 111 -1.47 16.07 -21.20
CA GLY A 111 -2.42 17.15 -21.05
C GLY A 111 -3.84 16.60 -20.83
N THR A 112 -4.52 17.09 -19.79
CA THR A 112 -5.94 16.78 -19.59
C THR A 112 -6.83 17.54 -20.61
N PRO A 113 -8.11 17.21 -20.75
CA PRO A 113 -9.03 17.98 -21.57
C PRO A 113 -9.05 19.47 -21.18
N GLU A 114 -9.04 19.76 -19.88
CA GLU A 114 -9.06 21.12 -19.33
C GLU A 114 -7.77 21.89 -19.68
N TYR A 115 -6.63 21.20 -19.70
CA TYR A 115 -5.36 21.77 -20.16
C TYR A 115 -5.47 22.20 -21.63
N PHE A 116 -5.95 21.31 -22.52
CA PHE A 116 -6.05 21.63 -23.94
C PHE A 116 -7.12 22.68 -24.24
N GLU A 117 -8.23 22.69 -23.52
CA GLU A 117 -9.25 23.75 -23.60
C GLU A 117 -8.68 25.12 -23.20
N SER A 118 -7.91 25.15 -22.11
CA SER A 118 -7.22 26.35 -21.64
C SER A 118 -6.17 26.81 -22.65
N ALA A 119 -5.39 25.90 -23.23
CA ALA A 119 -4.42 26.19 -24.28
C ALA A 119 -5.09 26.75 -25.53
N ILE A 120 -6.20 26.16 -25.99
CA ILE A 120 -6.98 26.67 -27.13
C ILE A 120 -7.46 28.10 -26.87
N LYS A 121 -7.99 28.38 -25.67
CA LYS A 121 -8.43 29.72 -25.28
C LYS A 121 -7.26 30.71 -25.28
N TYR A 122 -6.15 30.32 -24.66
CA TYR A 122 -4.93 31.14 -24.59
C TYR A 122 -4.41 31.50 -25.98
N HIS A 123 -4.19 30.50 -26.85
CA HIS A 123 -3.63 30.73 -28.19
C HIS A 123 -4.59 31.55 -29.08
N LYS A 124 -5.92 31.38 -28.94
CA LYS A 124 -6.90 32.26 -29.61
C LYS A 124 -6.74 33.72 -29.19
N SER A 125 -6.66 33.99 -27.87
CA SER A 125 -6.47 35.35 -27.35
C SER A 125 -5.12 35.94 -27.78
N ARG A 126 -4.05 35.14 -27.78
CA ARG A 126 -2.72 35.56 -28.26
C ARG A 126 -2.72 35.91 -29.74
N ILE A 127 -3.34 35.10 -30.58
CA ILE A 127 -3.48 35.38 -32.02
C ILE A 127 -4.22 36.70 -32.24
N ALA A 128 -5.32 36.94 -31.52
CA ALA A 128 -6.08 38.18 -31.61
C ALA A 128 -5.22 39.40 -31.23
N HIS A 129 -4.41 39.29 -30.17
CA HIS A 129 -3.49 40.34 -29.75
C HIS A 129 -2.34 40.56 -30.75
N ILE A 130 -1.70 39.52 -31.26
CA ILE A 130 -0.58 39.66 -32.22
C ILE A 130 -1.02 40.33 -33.52
N ARG A 131 -2.27 40.11 -33.94
CA ARG A 131 -2.85 40.78 -35.10
C ARG A 131 -2.85 42.31 -34.97
N THR A 132 -2.83 42.87 -33.76
CA THR A 132 -2.74 44.32 -33.54
C THR A 132 -1.30 44.84 -33.57
N THR A 133 -0.29 44.00 -33.30
CA THR A 133 1.12 44.41 -33.11
C THR A 133 2.05 44.10 -34.29
N LYS A 134 1.51 43.67 -35.44
CA LYS A 134 2.23 43.42 -36.73
C LYS A 134 3.34 42.34 -36.70
N SER A 135 3.46 41.51 -35.65
CA SER A 135 4.45 40.42 -35.61
C SER A 135 4.01 39.18 -36.42
N LYS A 136 4.64 38.93 -37.57
CA LYS A 136 4.34 37.76 -38.42
C LYS A 136 4.85 36.43 -37.83
N ARG A 137 6.03 36.42 -37.19
CA ARG A 137 6.65 35.20 -36.65
C ARG A 137 5.91 34.66 -35.42
N GLY A 138 5.42 35.54 -34.54
CA GLY A 138 4.62 35.14 -33.39
C GLY A 138 3.26 34.56 -33.81
N LEU A 139 2.67 35.06 -34.90
CA LEU A 139 1.37 34.61 -35.38
C LEU A 139 1.37 33.15 -35.84
N GLU A 140 2.36 32.75 -36.64
CA GLU A 140 2.45 31.37 -37.13
C GLU A 140 2.79 30.37 -36.02
N PHE A 141 3.59 30.77 -35.03
CA PHE A 141 3.85 29.97 -33.84
C PHE A 141 2.55 29.70 -33.06
N GLU A 142 1.78 30.75 -32.74
CA GLU A 142 0.53 30.60 -31.98
C GLU A 142 -0.55 29.81 -32.76
N LYS A 143 -0.63 29.97 -34.10
CA LYS A 143 -1.52 29.16 -34.94
C LYS A 143 -1.17 27.68 -34.90
N ARG A 144 0.13 27.35 -34.95
CA ARG A 144 0.61 25.96 -34.87
C ARG A 144 0.21 25.32 -33.54
N TRP A 145 0.41 26.03 -32.42
CA TRP A 145 0.03 25.55 -31.10
C TRP A 145 -1.49 25.44 -30.90
N LEU A 146 -2.25 26.40 -31.45
CA LEU A 146 -3.71 26.31 -31.48
C LEU A 146 -4.17 25.05 -32.23
N GLN A 147 -3.59 24.77 -33.39
CA GLN A 147 -3.94 23.60 -34.19
C GLN A 147 -3.57 22.30 -33.45
N ARG A 148 -2.35 22.20 -32.93
CA ARG A 148 -1.92 21.05 -32.12
C ARG A 148 -2.86 20.79 -30.94
N SER A 149 -3.25 21.85 -30.22
CA SER A 149 -4.15 21.72 -29.07
C SER A 149 -5.56 21.26 -29.48
N LYS A 150 -6.07 21.73 -30.63
CA LYS A 150 -7.36 21.28 -31.18
C LYS A 150 -7.35 19.81 -31.58
N GLU A 151 -6.25 19.34 -32.17
CA GLU A 151 -6.07 17.94 -32.57
C GLU A 151 -5.87 17.02 -31.35
N ALA A 152 -5.16 17.50 -30.32
CA ALA A 152 -4.90 16.76 -29.09
C ALA A 152 -6.13 16.66 -28.16
N LEU A 153 -7.01 17.66 -28.13
CA LEU A 153 -8.20 17.67 -27.26
C LEU A 153 -9.09 16.41 -27.37
N PRO A 154 -9.56 15.98 -28.57
CA PRO A 154 -10.38 14.78 -28.68
C PRO A 154 -9.62 13.50 -28.26
N LEU A 155 -8.30 13.43 -28.53
CA LEU A 155 -7.46 12.32 -28.10
C LEU A 155 -7.34 12.27 -26.56
N SER A 156 -7.15 13.42 -25.92
CA SER A 156 -7.08 13.54 -24.47
C SER A 156 -8.39 13.13 -23.82
N ARG A 157 -9.53 13.59 -24.34
CA ARG A 157 -10.86 13.16 -23.86
C ARG A 157 -11.06 11.65 -23.96
N LYS A 158 -10.71 11.06 -25.11
CA LYS A 158 -10.81 9.61 -25.31
C LYS A 158 -9.92 8.84 -24.33
N TYR A 159 -8.67 9.27 -24.18
CA TYR A 159 -7.71 8.64 -23.28
C TYR A 159 -8.16 8.72 -21.82
N VAL A 160 -8.55 9.90 -21.33
CA VAL A 160 -9.03 10.10 -19.96
C VAL A 160 -10.30 9.29 -19.68
N ALA A 161 -11.25 9.25 -20.63
CA ALA A 161 -12.43 8.41 -20.49
C ALA A 161 -12.08 6.93 -20.42
N GLN A 162 -11.13 6.46 -21.25
CA GLN A 162 -10.70 5.07 -21.26
C GLN A 162 -10.03 4.64 -19.94
N ILE A 163 -9.12 5.44 -19.40
CA ILE A 163 -8.48 5.12 -18.10
C ILE A 163 -9.47 5.19 -16.93
N ALA A 164 -10.44 6.12 -16.99
CA ALA A 164 -11.49 6.22 -15.98
C ALA A 164 -12.40 4.98 -16.01
N GLN A 165 -12.81 4.55 -17.20
CA GLN A 165 -13.58 3.34 -17.39
C GLN A 165 -12.83 2.09 -16.89
N LEU A 166 -11.53 1.96 -17.21
CA LEU A 166 -10.72 0.83 -16.73
C LEU A 166 -10.58 0.83 -15.21
N ARG A 167 -10.43 2.01 -14.57
CA ARG A 167 -10.41 2.11 -13.11
C ARG A 167 -11.70 1.60 -12.49
N GLU A 168 -12.83 2.06 -13.01
CA GLU A 168 -14.16 1.64 -12.53
C GLU A 168 -14.36 0.12 -12.71
N GLN A 169 -14.07 -0.40 -13.91
CA GLN A 169 -14.23 -1.82 -14.24
C GLN A 169 -13.31 -2.73 -13.43
N SER A 170 -12.12 -2.26 -13.06
CA SER A 170 -11.16 -3.07 -12.30
C SER A 170 -11.62 -3.43 -10.89
N GLY A 171 -12.50 -2.61 -10.29
CA GLY A 171 -12.84 -2.74 -8.87
C GLY A 171 -11.66 -2.51 -7.92
N TYR A 172 -10.51 -2.01 -8.41
CA TYR A 172 -9.29 -1.87 -7.63
C TYR A 172 -9.47 -0.95 -6.41
N ALA A 173 -10.23 0.14 -6.54
CA ALA A 173 -10.50 1.04 -5.43
C ALA A 173 -11.15 0.33 -4.23
N ALA A 174 -12.18 -0.49 -4.48
CA ALA A 174 -12.86 -1.26 -3.44
C ALA A 174 -11.95 -2.36 -2.85
N ALA A 175 -11.12 -3.02 -3.67
CA ALA A 175 -10.15 -3.99 -3.18
C ALA A 175 -9.08 -3.32 -2.30
N ARG A 176 -8.60 -2.13 -2.70
CA ARG A 176 -7.61 -1.35 -1.95
C ARG A 176 -8.19 -0.85 -0.62
N GLU A 177 -9.46 -0.47 -0.59
CA GLU A 177 -10.18 -0.13 0.65
C GLU A 177 -10.22 -1.34 1.60
N ARG A 178 -10.64 -2.52 1.13
CA ARG A 178 -10.61 -3.76 1.91
C ARG A 178 -9.21 -4.10 2.44
N GLN A 179 -8.18 -3.90 1.63
CA GLN A 179 -6.79 -4.08 2.06
C GLN A 179 -6.43 -3.10 3.18
N GLY A 180 -6.81 -1.83 3.05
CA GLY A 180 -6.60 -0.81 4.08
C GLY A 180 -7.31 -1.14 5.40
N GLU A 181 -8.56 -1.61 5.34
CA GLU A 181 -9.29 -2.06 6.52
C GLU A 181 -8.63 -3.26 7.20
N ALA A 182 -8.18 -4.25 6.42
CA ALA A 182 -7.49 -5.43 6.94
C ALA A 182 -6.14 -5.07 7.58
N LEU A 183 -5.40 -4.15 6.95
CA LEU A 183 -4.15 -3.60 7.50
C LEU A 183 -4.39 -2.89 8.83
N GLU A 184 -5.42 -2.04 8.91
CA GLU A 184 -5.74 -1.28 10.10
C GLU A 184 -6.15 -2.21 11.25
N LYS A 185 -6.97 -3.22 10.98
CA LYS A 185 -7.34 -4.25 11.98
C LYS A 185 -6.11 -4.99 12.50
N LEU A 186 -5.21 -5.43 11.61
CA LEU A 186 -3.97 -6.10 12.00
C LEU A 186 -3.07 -5.16 12.83
N ARG A 187 -2.98 -3.88 12.45
CA ARG A 187 -2.19 -2.87 13.18
C ARG A 187 -2.71 -2.68 14.59
N GLN A 188 -4.02 -2.48 14.75
CA GLN A 188 -4.67 -2.31 16.06
C GLN A 188 -4.45 -3.55 16.92
N HIS A 189 -4.67 -4.74 16.34
CA HIS A 189 -4.46 -6.02 17.00
C HIS A 189 -3.04 -6.20 17.56
N VAL A 190 -2.02 -5.93 16.74
CA VAL A 190 -0.63 -6.02 17.18
C VAL A 190 -0.34 -4.99 18.29
N SER A 191 -0.86 -3.77 18.16
CA SER A 191 -0.74 -2.74 19.20
C SER A 191 -1.34 -3.21 20.54
N GLU A 192 -2.52 -3.83 20.51
CA GLU A 192 -3.21 -4.37 21.70
C GLU A 192 -2.42 -5.51 22.35
N ILE A 193 -1.90 -6.45 21.56
CA ILE A 193 -1.08 -7.57 22.08
C ILE A 193 0.20 -7.04 22.74
N ILE A 194 0.89 -6.10 22.10
CA ILE A 194 2.17 -5.58 22.63
C ILE A 194 1.96 -4.79 23.93
N LYS A 195 0.88 -4.01 24.02
CA LYS A 195 0.51 -3.23 25.21
C LYS A 195 0.00 -4.09 26.37
N ALA A 196 -0.50 -5.29 26.11
CA ALA A 196 -0.98 -6.18 27.16
C ALA A 196 0.18 -6.67 28.05
N GLU A 197 -0.07 -6.79 29.35
CA GLU A 197 0.86 -7.40 30.28
C GLU A 197 0.98 -8.90 30.00
N ALA A 198 2.22 -9.41 29.96
CA ALA A 198 2.51 -10.83 29.87
C ALA A 198 2.97 -11.31 31.25
N ALA A 199 2.21 -12.21 31.85
CA ALA A 199 2.54 -12.77 33.17
C ALA A 199 3.45 -14.01 33.05
N THR A 200 3.58 -14.57 31.86
CA THR A 200 4.32 -15.82 31.61
C THR A 200 5.03 -15.79 30.25
N MET A 201 5.90 -16.80 30.02
CA MET A 201 6.51 -17.05 28.71
C MET A 201 5.48 -17.29 27.59
N GLU A 202 4.26 -17.76 27.91
CA GLU A 202 3.19 -17.87 26.92
C GLU A 202 2.82 -16.51 26.34
N GLY A 203 2.69 -15.47 27.20
CA GLY A 203 2.44 -14.10 26.78
C GLY A 203 3.58 -13.52 25.93
N VAL A 204 4.84 -13.82 26.27
CA VAL A 204 6.00 -13.44 25.44
C VAL A 204 5.92 -14.06 24.04
N LEU A 205 5.56 -15.35 23.95
CA LEU A 205 5.37 -16.02 22.66
C LEU A 205 4.21 -15.44 21.85
N ILE A 206 3.10 -15.06 22.49
CA ILE A 206 1.97 -14.39 21.83
C ILE A 206 2.41 -13.05 21.24
N LYS A 207 3.15 -12.23 22.00
CA LYS A 207 3.72 -10.97 21.52
C LYS A 207 4.66 -11.16 20.33
N ALA A 208 5.54 -12.16 20.42
CA ALA A 208 6.45 -12.51 19.31
C ALA A 208 5.67 -12.89 18.04
N GLN A 209 4.61 -13.70 18.17
CA GLN A 209 3.77 -14.09 17.03
C GLN A 209 3.08 -12.89 16.38
N ALA A 210 2.61 -11.91 17.17
CA ALA A 210 2.04 -10.68 16.65
C ALA A 210 3.06 -9.84 15.84
N LEU A 211 4.30 -9.73 16.33
CA LEU A 211 5.38 -9.06 15.58
C LEU A 211 5.74 -9.81 14.29
N VAL A 212 5.75 -11.14 14.32
CA VAL A 212 5.96 -11.96 13.12
C VAL A 212 4.83 -11.73 12.11
N ALA A 213 3.57 -11.67 12.55
CA ALA A 213 2.44 -11.33 11.68
C ALA A 213 2.62 -9.95 11.04
N TRP A 214 3.03 -8.95 11.83
CA TRP A 214 3.34 -7.61 11.33
C TRP A 214 4.50 -7.59 10.32
N SER A 215 5.48 -8.48 10.45
CA SER A 215 6.64 -8.50 9.53
C SER A 215 6.26 -8.78 8.07
N HIS A 216 5.12 -9.45 7.85
CA HIS A 216 4.55 -9.76 6.53
C HIS A 216 3.84 -8.58 5.86
N VAL A 217 3.60 -7.49 6.59
CA VAL A 217 3.07 -6.23 6.04
C VAL A 217 4.08 -5.61 5.07
N ASP A 218 3.58 -4.93 4.05
CA ASP A 218 4.39 -4.23 3.06
C ASP A 218 5.38 -3.24 3.72
N VAL A 219 6.55 -3.05 3.10
CA VAL A 219 7.62 -2.21 3.66
C VAL A 219 7.13 -0.78 3.86
N PHE A 220 6.42 -0.21 2.87
CA PHE A 220 5.92 1.15 2.98
C PHE A 220 4.95 1.30 4.14
N ASP A 221 3.99 0.38 4.27
CA ASP A 221 2.99 0.38 5.34
C ASP A 221 3.64 0.23 6.74
N LYS A 222 4.75 -0.51 6.84
CA LYS A 222 5.55 -0.60 8.07
C LYS A 222 6.27 0.71 8.38
N ASP A 223 6.87 1.34 7.39
CA ASP A 223 7.69 2.55 7.56
C ASP A 223 6.87 3.77 7.99
N VAL A 224 5.61 3.86 7.52
CA VAL A 224 4.66 4.92 7.90
C VAL A 224 3.93 4.65 9.22
N ASN A 225 4.16 3.51 9.88
CA ASN A 225 3.59 3.22 11.19
C ASN A 225 4.51 3.70 12.34
N PRO A 226 4.23 4.86 12.97
CA PRO A 226 5.07 5.38 14.05
C PRO A 226 5.05 4.50 15.30
N GLU A 227 3.93 3.78 15.57
CA GLU A 227 3.86 2.86 16.72
C GLU A 227 4.73 1.62 16.50
N GLY A 228 4.85 1.15 15.25
CA GLY A 228 5.61 -0.06 14.91
C GLY A 228 7.08 0.00 15.36
N ARG A 229 7.69 1.19 15.36
CA ARG A 229 9.06 1.40 15.84
C ARG A 229 9.19 1.17 17.35
N ARG A 230 8.15 1.52 18.12
CA ARG A 230 8.12 1.38 19.59
C ARG A 230 7.77 -0.02 20.05
N TRP A 231 7.15 -0.84 19.18
CA TRP A 231 6.78 -2.21 19.55
C TRP A 231 8.00 -3.09 19.83
N ALA A 232 9.09 -2.91 19.10
CA ALA A 232 10.33 -3.65 19.34
C ALA A 232 10.92 -3.33 20.73
N GLU A 233 10.93 -2.06 21.12
CA GLU A 233 11.39 -1.61 22.43
C GLU A 233 10.51 -2.18 23.55
N SER A 234 9.18 -2.05 23.43
CA SER A 234 8.23 -2.57 24.41
C SER A 234 8.30 -4.10 24.56
N PHE A 235 8.53 -4.82 23.46
CA PHE A 235 8.74 -6.26 23.51
C PHE A 235 10.05 -6.63 24.20
N ALA A 236 11.14 -5.91 23.92
CA ALA A 236 12.42 -6.13 24.59
C ALA A 236 12.32 -5.91 26.12
N THR A 237 11.63 -4.86 26.56
CA THR A 237 11.34 -4.65 27.99
C THR A 237 10.59 -5.82 28.60
N THR A 238 9.56 -6.33 27.91
CA THR A 238 8.80 -7.50 28.39
C THR A 238 9.70 -8.74 28.55
N ILE A 239 10.69 -8.94 27.68
CA ILE A 239 11.65 -10.06 27.80
C ILE A 239 12.55 -9.88 29.03
N ILE A 240 13.02 -8.67 29.29
CA ILE A 240 13.87 -8.37 30.45
C ILE A 240 13.08 -8.59 31.74
N ASP A 241 11.87 -8.04 31.83
CA ASP A 241 11.00 -8.20 33.01
C ASP A 241 10.74 -9.69 33.30
N GLN A 242 10.53 -10.50 32.26
CA GLN A 242 10.31 -11.93 32.40
C GLN A 242 11.58 -12.72 32.77
N ALA A 243 12.77 -12.19 32.48
CA ALA A 243 14.04 -12.80 32.86
C ALA A 243 14.44 -12.46 34.30
N GLU A 244 13.93 -11.36 34.85
CA GLU A 244 14.16 -10.89 36.23
C GLU A 244 13.13 -11.44 37.24
N ALA A 245 11.98 -11.91 36.77
CA ALA A 245 10.89 -12.52 37.55
C ALA A 245 11.11 -14.02 37.85
#